data_AF-A0A959FIH6-F1
#
_entry.id   AF-A0A959FIH6-F1
#
_cell.length_a   1.000
_cell.length_b   1.000
_cell.length_c   1.000
_cell.angle_alpha   90.00
_cell.angle_beta   90.00
_cell.angle_gamma   90.00
#
_symmetry.space_group_name_H-M   'P 1'
#
loop_
_entity.id
_entity.type
_entity.pdbx_description
1 polymer ?
#
loop_
_entity_poly.entity_id
_entity_poly.type
_entity_poly.pdbx_seq_one_letter_code
_entity_poly.pdbx_strand_id
1 'polypeptide(L)'
;MLHTIFKDGWEVYVLLYGLVFYVFFYVLYPAVFRALIGGPSDYTYEGIRHYYRKSSIFRSVFLAPPLEEWWFTYLAYTGFLGFAQHGQEGLVILGVGLFFALLHLPGDLRQINYHIDLKNFRYLLMGQLERLFFSLGAYFIYHWTGEILVTILLHYFYNAVATIVNFDLEDHPYFYLEGDGRLYLLQAMDLGFALLVCYFFYRYHPGLIGYP
;
A
#
# COMPACT_ATOMS: atom_id res chain seq x y z
N MET A 1 9.31 14.13 22.81
CA MET A 1 8.18 14.09 21.85
C MET A 1 7.77 12.65 21.54
N LEU A 2 8.67 11.74 21.14
CA LEU A 2 8.26 10.34 20.88
C LEU A 2 7.81 9.57 22.13
N HIS A 3 8.43 9.79 23.30
CA HIS A 3 7.97 9.20 24.58
C HIS A 3 6.58 9.70 25.06
N THR A 4 6.04 10.76 24.47
CA THR A 4 4.65 11.18 24.74
C THR A 4 3.64 10.45 23.86
N ILE A 5 4.10 9.79 22.78
CA ILE A 5 3.28 9.05 21.81
C ILE A 5 3.41 7.54 22.04
N PHE A 6 4.62 7.07 22.34
CA PHE A 6 4.94 5.66 22.54
C PHE A 6 5.38 5.35 23.98
N LYS A 7 5.08 4.13 24.42
CA LYS A 7 5.61 3.48 25.63
C LYS A 7 7.02 2.99 25.37
N ASP A 8 7.82 2.86 26.42
CA ASP A 8 9.20 2.37 26.31
C ASP A 8 9.25 0.97 25.67
N GLY A 9 10.28 0.72 24.86
CA GLY A 9 10.46 -0.53 24.14
C GLY A 9 9.92 -0.52 22.70
N TRP A 10 9.23 0.54 22.29
CA TRP A 10 8.79 0.72 20.90
C TRP A 10 9.96 0.75 19.92
N GLU A 11 11.13 1.27 20.34
CA GLU A 11 12.35 1.33 19.53
C GLU A 11 12.83 -0.07 19.13
N VAL A 12 12.76 -1.02 20.07
CA VAL A 12 13.12 -2.42 19.81
C VAL A 12 12.14 -3.03 18.80
N TYR A 13 10.85 -2.72 18.93
CA TYR A 13 9.86 -3.16 17.97
C TYR A 13 10.10 -2.58 16.57
N VAL A 14 10.44 -1.30 16.44
CA VAL A 14 10.84 -0.69 15.15
C VAL A 14 12.01 -1.45 14.53
N LEU A 15 13.06 -1.74 15.31
CA LEU A 15 14.24 -2.45 14.81
C LEU A 15 13.90 -3.87 14.36
N LEU A 16 13.12 -4.61 15.14
CA LEU A 16 12.68 -5.97 14.79
C LEU A 16 11.77 -5.97 13.58
N TYR A 17 10.81 -5.04 13.51
CA TYR A 17 9.92 -4.88 12.36
C TYR A 17 10.73 -4.55 11.11
N GLY A 18 11.68 -3.61 11.20
CA GLY A 18 12.58 -3.26 10.11
C GLY A 18 13.46 -4.43 9.65
N LEU A 19 13.97 -5.24 10.58
CA LEU A 19 14.74 -6.44 10.26
C LEU A 19 13.89 -7.49 9.54
N VAL A 20 12.69 -7.78 10.05
CA VAL A 20 11.74 -8.72 9.41
C VAL A 20 11.36 -8.23 8.02
N PHE A 21 11.04 -6.94 7.89
CA PHE A 21 10.74 -6.32 6.61
C PHE A 21 11.93 -6.43 5.63
N TYR A 22 13.15 -6.16 6.09
CA TYR A 22 14.36 -6.27 5.28
C TYR A 22 14.60 -7.70 4.80
N VAL A 23 14.60 -8.68 5.71
CA VAL A 23 14.79 -10.09 5.38
C VAL A 23 13.72 -10.54 4.39
N PHE A 24 12.48 -10.16 4.63
CA PHE A 24 11.43 -10.55 3.74
C PHE A 24 11.60 -9.93 2.34
N PHE A 25 11.69 -8.60 2.26
CA PHE A 25 11.67 -7.89 0.99
C PHE A 25 12.93 -8.13 0.14
N TYR A 26 14.10 -8.22 0.77
CA TYR A 26 15.37 -8.35 0.05
C TYR A 26 15.86 -9.80 -0.10
N VAL A 27 15.40 -10.74 0.74
CA VAL A 27 15.89 -12.12 0.70
C VAL A 27 14.79 -13.09 0.26
N LEU A 28 13.68 -13.16 1.00
CA LEU A 28 12.64 -14.16 0.75
C LEU A 28 11.86 -13.87 -0.53
N TYR A 29 11.45 -12.61 -0.70
CA TYR A 29 10.62 -12.21 -1.82
C TYR A 29 11.30 -12.46 -3.17
N PRO A 30 12.55 -12.05 -3.43
CA PRO A 30 13.22 -12.35 -4.69
C PRO A 30 13.46 -13.85 -4.91
N ALA A 31 13.73 -14.61 -3.84
CA ALA A 31 13.99 -16.05 -3.93
C ALA A 31 12.72 -16.82 -4.33
N VAL A 32 11.61 -16.58 -3.63
CA VAL A 32 10.31 -17.20 -3.92
C VAL A 32 9.80 -16.78 -5.29
N PHE A 33 9.90 -15.49 -5.61
CA PHE A 33 9.44 -14.96 -6.89
C PHE A 33 10.15 -15.59 -8.09
N ARG A 34 11.49 -15.69 -8.05
CA ARG A 34 12.26 -16.34 -9.11
C ARG A 34 11.90 -17.82 -9.25
N ALA A 35 11.71 -18.53 -8.14
CA ALA A 35 11.34 -19.94 -8.16
C ALA A 35 9.96 -20.19 -8.78
N LEU A 36 9.00 -19.28 -8.57
CA LEU A 36 7.62 -19.44 -9.05
C LEU A 36 7.41 -18.99 -10.49
N ILE A 37 8.06 -17.90 -10.93
CA ILE A 37 7.78 -17.30 -12.24
C ILE A 37 8.74 -17.79 -13.32
N GLY A 38 9.97 -18.13 -12.94
CA GLY A 38 11.04 -18.51 -13.86
C GLY A 38 11.68 -17.30 -14.54
N GLY A 39 12.10 -17.48 -15.79
CA GLY A 39 12.68 -16.43 -16.63
C GLY A 39 11.87 -16.21 -17.91
N PRO A 40 12.30 -15.27 -18.77
CA PRO A 40 11.67 -15.06 -20.08
C PRO A 40 11.87 -16.29 -20.97
N SER A 41 10.89 -16.56 -21.85
CA SER A 41 10.94 -17.68 -22.80
C SER A 41 12.04 -17.50 -23.85
N ASP A 42 12.30 -16.25 -24.22
CA ASP A 42 13.37 -15.80 -25.10
C ASP A 42 13.73 -14.34 -24.76
N TYR A 43 14.82 -13.84 -25.33
CA TYR A 43 15.30 -12.46 -25.11
C TYR A 43 14.88 -11.50 -26.22
N THR A 44 13.81 -11.81 -26.95
CA THR A 44 13.19 -10.83 -27.84
C THR A 44 12.44 -9.78 -27.03
N TYR A 45 12.15 -8.64 -27.65
CA TYR A 45 11.35 -7.59 -27.03
C TYR A 45 10.01 -8.12 -26.51
N GLU A 46 9.29 -8.92 -27.31
CA GLU A 46 7.99 -9.48 -26.93
C GLU A 46 8.12 -10.55 -25.83
N GLY A 47 9.14 -11.40 -25.88
CA GLY A 47 9.41 -12.38 -24.83
C GLY A 47 9.72 -11.73 -23.48
N ILE A 48 10.52 -10.66 -23.49
CA ILE A 48 10.82 -9.86 -22.31
C ILE A 48 9.56 -9.13 -21.80
N ARG A 49 8.78 -8.49 -22.68
CA ARG A 49 7.54 -7.79 -22.33
C ARG A 49 6.51 -8.73 -21.70
N HIS A 50 6.30 -9.91 -22.30
CA HIS A 50 5.38 -10.90 -21.75
C HIS A 50 5.84 -11.41 -20.38
N TYR A 51 7.14 -11.67 -20.21
CA TYR A 51 7.72 -12.01 -18.92
C TYR A 51 7.51 -10.91 -17.87
N TYR A 52 7.73 -9.64 -18.22
CA TYR A 52 7.49 -8.51 -17.31
C TYR A 52 6.03 -8.42 -16.89
N ARG A 53 5.07 -8.65 -17.79
CA ARG A 53 3.63 -8.63 -17.46
C ARG A 53 3.23 -9.78 -16.55
N LYS A 54 3.64 -11.00 -16.90
CA LYS A 54 3.43 -12.18 -16.04
C LYS A 54 4.03 -11.96 -14.66
N SER A 55 5.26 -11.44 -14.62
CA SER A 55 5.96 -11.07 -13.40
C SER A 55 5.17 -10.04 -12.59
N SER A 56 4.73 -8.96 -13.22
CA SER A 56 3.95 -7.90 -12.58
C SER A 56 2.65 -8.45 -12.00
N ILE A 57 1.83 -9.18 -12.77
CA ILE A 57 0.57 -9.79 -12.28
C ILE A 57 0.82 -10.67 -11.07
N PHE A 58 1.75 -11.61 -11.17
CA PHE A 58 2.01 -12.54 -10.08
C PHE A 58 2.52 -11.81 -8.83
N ARG A 59 3.33 -10.78 -9.04
CA ARG A 59 3.88 -9.94 -7.98
C ARG A 59 2.80 -9.13 -7.28
N SER A 60 2.13 -8.26 -8.03
CA SER A 60 1.20 -7.24 -7.52
C SER A 60 -0.14 -7.84 -7.17
N VAL A 61 -0.65 -8.77 -7.98
CA VAL A 61 -1.97 -9.33 -7.76
C VAL A 61 -1.87 -10.52 -6.84
N PHE A 62 -1.01 -11.51 -7.07
CA PHE A 62 -1.09 -12.78 -6.32
C PHE A 62 -0.31 -12.80 -5.00
N LEU A 63 0.93 -12.30 -5.03
CA LEU A 63 1.87 -12.46 -3.92
C LEU A 63 1.84 -11.27 -2.94
N ALA A 64 1.79 -10.03 -3.44
CA ALA A 64 1.81 -8.83 -2.60
C ALA A 64 0.63 -8.75 -1.61
N PRO A 65 -0.64 -8.95 -2.00
CA PRO A 65 -1.77 -8.71 -1.10
C PRO A 65 -1.73 -9.50 0.22
N PRO A 66 -1.59 -10.84 0.25
CA PRO A 66 -1.60 -11.58 1.51
C PRO A 66 -0.43 -11.21 2.42
N LEU A 67 0.69 -10.81 1.82
CA LEU A 67 1.91 -10.46 2.53
C LEU A 67 1.86 -9.04 3.09
N GLU A 68 1.44 -8.08 2.27
CA GLU A 68 1.31 -6.68 2.66
C GLU A 68 0.21 -6.51 3.71
N GLU A 69 -0.93 -7.19 3.57
CA GLU A 69 -1.97 -7.16 4.61
C GLU A 69 -1.48 -7.82 5.91
N TRP A 70 -0.73 -8.92 5.83
CA TRP A 70 -0.20 -9.55 7.03
C TRP A 70 0.87 -8.69 7.72
N TRP A 71 1.79 -8.05 6.99
CA TRP A 71 2.78 -7.17 7.60
C TRP A 71 2.22 -5.85 8.06
N PHE A 72 1.49 -5.16 7.19
CA PHE A 72 1.10 -3.79 7.47
C PHE A 72 -0.20 -3.78 8.26
N THR A 73 -1.27 -4.35 7.72
CA THR A 73 -2.61 -4.33 8.34
C THR A 73 -2.65 -5.08 9.67
N TYR A 74 -2.01 -6.26 9.74
CA TYR A 74 -1.92 -7.03 10.97
C TYR A 74 -0.71 -6.65 11.82
N LEU A 75 0.51 -7.03 11.44
CA LEU A 75 1.68 -6.90 12.33
C LEU A 75 2.05 -5.46 12.68
N ALA A 76 2.09 -4.55 11.72
CA ALA A 76 2.53 -3.18 11.96
C ALA A 76 1.51 -2.46 12.84
N TYR A 77 0.24 -2.43 12.46
CA TYR A 77 -0.78 -1.77 13.28
C TYR A 77 -0.92 -2.42 14.66
N THR A 78 -1.07 -3.74 14.77
CA THR A 78 -1.25 -4.37 16.09
C THR A 78 -0.02 -4.20 16.99
N GLY A 79 1.18 -4.33 16.44
CA GLY A 79 2.42 -4.17 17.19
C GLY A 79 2.66 -2.73 17.63
N PHE A 80 2.63 -1.76 16.70
CA PHE A 80 2.85 -0.36 17.04
C PHE A 80 1.76 0.20 17.98
N LEU A 81 0.50 -0.22 17.82
CA LEU A 81 -0.56 0.17 18.74
C LEU A 81 -0.37 -0.42 20.14
N GLY A 82 0.24 -1.61 20.27
CA GLY A 82 0.62 -2.16 21.57
C GLY A 82 1.54 -1.23 22.37
N PHE A 83 2.37 -0.46 21.68
CA PHE A 83 3.25 0.55 22.25
C PHE A 83 2.65 1.96 22.27
N ALA A 84 1.43 2.19 21.79
CA ALA A 84 0.82 3.53 21.86
C ALA A 84 0.55 3.94 23.32
N GLN A 85 0.85 5.19 23.66
CA GLN A 85 0.38 5.83 24.89
C GLN A 85 -1.12 6.04 24.81
N HIS A 86 -1.78 6.05 25.98
CA HIS A 86 -3.23 6.23 26.03
C HIS A 86 -3.63 7.59 25.43
N GLY A 87 -4.60 7.56 24.51
CA GLY A 87 -5.06 8.75 23.79
C GLY A 87 -4.19 9.18 22.61
N GLN A 88 -3.10 8.43 22.31
CA GLN A 88 -2.19 8.71 21.19
C GLN A 88 -2.30 7.67 20.08
N GLU A 89 -3.21 6.71 20.20
CA GLU A 89 -3.42 5.60 19.27
C GLU A 89 -3.66 6.11 17.84
N GLY A 90 -4.44 7.19 17.70
CA GLY A 90 -4.69 7.81 16.42
C GLY A 90 -3.43 8.30 15.71
N LEU A 91 -2.49 8.94 16.44
CA LEU A 91 -1.23 9.40 15.86
C LEU A 91 -0.38 8.22 15.40
N VAL A 92 -0.39 7.13 16.15
CA VAL A 92 0.31 5.89 15.79
C VAL A 92 -0.30 5.29 14.52
N ILE A 93 -1.63 5.20 14.43
CA ILE A 93 -2.35 4.70 13.25
C ILE A 93 -2.00 5.53 12.01
N LEU A 94 -2.05 6.87 12.12
CA LEU A 94 -1.69 7.76 11.03
C LEU A 94 -0.21 7.60 10.64
N GLY A 95 0.68 7.48 11.63
CA GLY A 95 2.11 7.27 11.43
C GLY A 95 2.42 5.97 10.66
N VAL A 96 1.76 4.86 11.01
CA VAL A 96 1.91 3.59 10.29
C VAL A 96 1.43 3.70 8.85
N GLY A 97 0.27 4.33 8.61
CA GLY A 97 -0.25 4.56 7.26
C GLY A 97 0.66 5.44 6.41
N LEU A 98 1.21 6.52 7.00
CA LEU A 98 2.18 7.40 6.33
C LEU A 98 3.47 6.66 6.00
N PHE A 99 3.97 5.84 6.93
CA PHE A 99 5.14 5.01 6.68
C PHE A 99 4.92 4.06 5.51
N PHE A 100 3.77 3.39 5.46
CA PHE A 100 3.42 2.51 4.33
C PHE A 100 3.41 3.25 2.99
N ALA A 101 2.78 4.43 2.91
CA ALA A 101 2.79 5.23 1.70
C ALA A 101 4.23 5.59 1.28
N LEU A 102 5.03 6.12 2.22
CA LEU A 102 6.40 6.55 1.97
C LEU A 102 7.35 5.42 1.56
N LEU A 103 7.12 4.18 1.98
CA LEU A 103 7.92 3.03 1.54
C LEU A 103 7.90 2.84 0.01
N HIS A 104 6.85 3.30 -0.65
CA HIS A 104 6.71 3.19 -2.10
C HIS A 104 7.35 4.36 -2.86
N LEU A 105 7.62 5.47 -2.18
CA LEU A 105 8.15 6.70 -2.79
C LEU A 105 9.45 6.48 -3.59
N PRO A 106 10.45 5.69 -3.14
CA PRO A 106 11.64 5.40 -3.95
C PRO A 106 11.34 4.64 -5.26
N GLY A 107 10.26 3.85 -5.29
CA GLY A 107 9.77 3.21 -6.50
C GLY A 107 9.20 4.23 -7.48
N ASP A 108 8.30 5.09 -6.99
CA ASP A 108 7.64 6.11 -7.81
C ASP A 108 8.64 7.13 -8.38
N LEU A 109 9.60 7.56 -7.57
CA LEU A 109 10.66 8.49 -8.01
C LEU A 109 11.48 7.90 -9.17
N ARG A 110 11.72 6.59 -9.17
CA ARG A 110 12.40 5.92 -10.29
C ARG A 110 11.55 5.89 -11.55
N GLN A 111 10.24 5.71 -11.44
CA GLN A 111 9.33 5.69 -12.59
C GLN A 111 9.31 7.03 -13.33
N ILE A 112 9.46 8.15 -12.62
CA ILE A 112 9.54 9.50 -13.20
C ILE A 112 10.98 9.96 -13.49
N ASN A 113 11.97 9.04 -13.47
CA ASN A 113 13.39 9.35 -13.66
C ASN A 113 13.90 10.49 -12.74
N TYR A 114 13.38 10.56 -11.51
CA TYR A 114 13.69 11.59 -10.52
C TYR A 114 13.41 13.03 -10.98
N HIS A 115 12.64 13.22 -12.05
CA HIS A 115 12.30 14.55 -12.56
C HIS A 115 11.05 15.09 -11.87
N ILE A 116 11.23 16.02 -10.92
CA ILE A 116 10.12 16.61 -10.15
C ILE A 116 9.73 17.96 -10.76
N ASP A 117 8.76 17.93 -11.68
CA ASP A 117 8.01 19.12 -12.09
C ASP A 117 6.65 19.18 -11.35
N LEU A 118 5.85 20.23 -11.56
CA LEU A 118 4.55 20.38 -10.90
C LEU A 118 3.59 19.23 -11.22
N LYS A 119 3.67 18.68 -12.44
CA LYS A 119 2.80 17.60 -12.89
C LYS A 119 3.16 16.29 -12.19
N ASN A 120 4.43 15.92 -12.21
CA ASN A 120 4.96 14.73 -11.53
C ASN A 120 4.80 14.82 -10.02
N PHE A 121 5.02 16.00 -9.42
CA PHE A 121 4.75 16.22 -8.00
C PHE A 121 3.28 15.92 -7.64
N ARG A 122 2.33 16.38 -8.46
CA ARG A 122 0.89 16.10 -8.25
C ARG A 122 0.59 14.61 -8.36
N TYR A 123 1.16 13.90 -9.33
CA TYR A 123 0.98 12.44 -9.45
C TYR A 123 1.58 11.68 -8.27
N LEU A 124 2.80 12.05 -7.84
CA LEU A 124 3.41 11.48 -6.65
C LEU A 124 2.53 11.70 -5.42
N LEU A 125 2.09 12.93 -5.19
CA LEU A 125 1.23 13.24 -4.04
C LEU A 125 -0.07 12.42 -4.07
N MET A 126 -0.73 12.34 -5.23
CA MET A 126 -1.95 11.56 -5.39
C MET A 126 -1.72 10.08 -5.10
N GLY A 127 -0.70 9.46 -5.70
CA GLY A 127 -0.38 8.05 -5.44
C GLY A 127 0.03 7.76 -3.99
N GLN A 128 0.66 8.71 -3.31
CA GLN A 128 0.97 8.59 -1.87
C GLN A 128 -0.30 8.70 -1.01
N LEU A 129 -1.24 9.57 -1.37
CA LEU A 129 -2.53 9.69 -0.69
C LEU A 129 -3.40 8.44 -0.88
N GLU A 130 -3.46 7.90 -2.11
CA GLU A 130 -4.18 6.64 -2.40
C GLU A 130 -3.68 5.51 -1.51
N ARG A 131 -2.35 5.31 -1.44
CA ARG A 131 -1.75 4.27 -0.57
C ARG A 131 -1.98 4.53 0.91
N LEU A 132 -1.94 5.79 1.35
CA LEU A 132 -2.25 6.17 2.72
C LEU A 132 -3.69 5.78 3.08
N PHE A 133 -4.65 6.18 2.26
CA PHE A 133 -6.07 5.90 2.51
C PHE A 133 -6.41 4.42 2.36
N PHE A 134 -5.77 3.72 1.41
CA PHE A 134 -5.89 2.28 1.29
C PHE A 134 -5.39 1.58 2.56
N SER A 135 -4.19 1.92 3.04
CA SER A 135 -3.60 1.32 4.24
C SER A 135 -4.43 1.56 5.50
N LEU A 136 -4.86 2.81 5.70
CA LEU A 136 -5.72 3.17 6.83
C LEU A 136 -7.10 2.51 6.72
N GLY A 137 -7.66 2.45 5.50
CA GLY A 137 -8.93 1.80 5.21
C GLY A 137 -8.88 0.31 5.51
N ALA A 138 -7.84 -0.39 5.06
CA ALA A 138 -7.58 -1.79 5.37
C ALA A 138 -7.50 -2.01 6.88
N TYR A 139 -6.76 -1.17 7.62
CA TYR A 139 -6.71 -1.22 9.08
C TYR A 139 -8.11 -1.09 9.71
N PHE A 140 -8.91 -0.10 9.33
CA PHE A 140 -10.24 0.08 9.94
C PHE A 140 -11.22 -1.05 9.58
N ILE A 141 -11.14 -1.59 8.37
CA ILE A 141 -11.92 -2.77 7.98
C ILE A 141 -11.51 -3.98 8.83
N TYR A 142 -10.21 -4.21 9.00
CA TYR A 142 -9.71 -5.28 9.87
C TYR A 142 -10.13 -5.06 11.32
N HIS A 143 -10.00 -3.84 11.84
CA HIS A 143 -10.41 -3.50 13.20
C HIS A 143 -11.90 -3.73 13.44
N TRP A 144 -12.75 -3.41 12.46
CA TRP A 144 -14.20 -3.60 12.56
C TRP A 144 -14.61 -5.06 12.41
N THR A 145 -13.99 -5.80 11.49
CA THR A 145 -14.40 -7.17 11.15
C THR A 145 -13.69 -8.24 11.97
N GLY A 146 -12.46 -7.97 12.41
CA GLY A 146 -11.54 -8.97 12.97
C GLY A 146 -10.94 -9.92 11.92
N GLU A 147 -11.25 -9.72 10.64
CA GLU A 147 -11.00 -10.71 9.59
C GLU A 147 -9.99 -10.20 8.56
N ILE A 148 -8.72 -10.61 8.69
CA ILE A 148 -7.65 -10.22 7.75
C ILE A 148 -7.94 -10.70 6.32
N LEU A 149 -8.69 -11.78 6.16
CA LEU A 149 -9.07 -12.29 4.85
C LEU A 149 -9.89 -11.26 4.05
N VAL A 150 -10.71 -10.44 4.72
CA VAL A 150 -11.51 -9.41 4.05
C VAL A 150 -10.61 -8.35 3.42
N THR A 151 -9.58 -7.90 4.15
CA THR A 151 -8.65 -6.90 3.62
C THR A 151 -7.77 -7.47 2.52
N ILE A 152 -7.36 -8.74 2.63
CA ILE A 152 -6.65 -9.47 1.58
C ILE A 152 -7.48 -9.55 0.29
N LEU A 153 -8.76 -9.91 0.38
CA LEU A 153 -9.65 -9.99 -0.79
C LEU A 153 -9.88 -8.62 -1.44
N LEU A 154 -10.03 -7.56 -0.63
CA LEU A 154 -10.14 -6.19 -1.14
C LEU A 154 -8.86 -5.74 -1.83
N HIS A 155 -7.70 -6.08 -1.27
CA HIS A 155 -6.41 -5.77 -1.86
C HIS A 155 -6.19 -6.54 -3.17
N TYR A 156 -6.56 -7.83 -3.23
CA TYR A 156 -6.59 -8.59 -4.49
C TYR A 156 -7.42 -7.89 -5.55
N PHE A 157 -8.64 -7.46 -5.21
CA PHE A 157 -9.53 -6.79 -6.12
C PHE A 157 -8.97 -5.44 -6.60
N TYR A 158 -8.48 -4.61 -5.69
CA TYR A 158 -7.85 -3.33 -6.01
C TYR A 158 -6.67 -3.51 -6.97
N ASN A 159 -5.72 -4.40 -6.63
CA ASN A 159 -4.53 -4.62 -7.44
C ASN A 159 -4.86 -5.25 -8.80
N ALA A 160 -5.89 -6.10 -8.89
CA ALA A 160 -6.33 -6.64 -10.17
C ALA A 160 -6.84 -5.53 -11.10
N VAL A 161 -7.73 -4.66 -10.62
CA VAL A 161 -8.26 -3.54 -11.41
C VAL A 161 -7.13 -2.58 -11.80
N ALA A 162 -6.28 -2.18 -10.85
CA ALA A 162 -5.15 -1.29 -11.10
C ALA A 162 -4.15 -1.87 -12.11
N THR A 163 -3.84 -3.17 -12.02
CA THR A 163 -2.92 -3.84 -12.95
C THR A 163 -3.49 -3.89 -14.37
N ILE A 164 -4.79 -4.16 -14.52
CA ILE A 164 -5.47 -4.14 -15.83
C ILE A 164 -5.41 -2.75 -16.44
N VAL A 165 -5.76 -1.72 -15.67
CA VAL A 165 -5.73 -0.31 -16.13
C VAL A 165 -4.32 0.09 -16.56
N ASN A 166 -3.29 -0.30 -15.80
CA ASN A 166 -1.90 0.02 -16.13
C ASN A 166 -1.44 -0.67 -17.43
N PHE A 167 -1.78 -1.93 -17.67
CA PHE A 167 -1.42 -2.59 -18.92
C PHE A 167 -2.13 -2.01 -20.13
N ASP A 168 -3.40 -1.63 -19.98
CA ASP A 168 -4.13 -0.95 -21.03
C ASP A 168 -3.54 0.42 -21.34
N LEU A 169 -3.11 1.17 -20.32
CA LEU A 169 -2.38 2.44 -20.50
C LEU A 169 -1.04 2.24 -21.23
N GLU A 170 -0.31 1.17 -20.93
CA GLU A 170 0.93 0.81 -21.64
C GLU A 170 0.69 0.42 -23.09
N ASP A 171 -0.38 -0.34 -23.38
CA ASP A 171 -0.71 -0.85 -24.71
C ASP A 171 -1.36 0.18 -25.61
N HIS A 172 -2.20 1.02 -25.02
CA HIS A 172 -3.06 1.96 -25.72
C HIS A 172 -3.07 3.33 -25.03
N PRO A 173 -1.93 4.04 -24.99
CA PRO A 173 -1.79 5.31 -24.25
C PRO A 173 -2.71 6.42 -24.76
N TYR A 174 -3.27 6.28 -25.97
CA TYR A 174 -4.17 7.26 -26.60
C TYR A 174 -5.66 6.91 -26.44
N PHE A 175 -6.01 5.72 -25.93
CA PHE A 175 -7.40 5.25 -25.85
C PHE A 175 -8.15 5.67 -24.58
N TYR A 176 -7.46 6.28 -23.61
CA TYR A 176 -8.10 6.80 -22.41
C TYR A 176 -8.79 8.14 -22.67
N LEU A 177 -9.93 8.04 -23.36
CA LEU A 177 -10.94 9.06 -23.44
C LEU A 177 -11.83 9.01 -22.19
N GLU A 178 -12.45 10.14 -21.86
CA GLU A 178 -13.54 10.25 -20.89
C GLU A 178 -14.51 9.07 -21.04
N GLY A 179 -14.72 8.26 -19.99
CA GLY A 179 -15.67 7.14 -20.04
C GLY A 179 -15.19 5.76 -19.61
N ASP A 180 -13.91 5.53 -19.29
CA ASP A 180 -13.48 4.19 -18.83
C ASP A 180 -14.01 3.87 -17.42
N GLY A 181 -14.98 2.96 -17.35
CA GLY A 181 -15.58 2.46 -16.11
C GLY A 181 -14.59 1.93 -15.08
N ARG A 182 -13.41 1.45 -15.49
CA ARG A 182 -12.37 0.91 -14.58
C ARG A 182 -11.64 2.04 -13.84
N LEU A 183 -11.38 3.16 -14.51
CA LEU A 183 -10.84 4.34 -13.84
C LEU A 183 -11.84 4.92 -12.86
N TYR A 184 -13.11 5.01 -13.24
CA TYR A 184 -14.16 5.45 -12.31
C TYR A 184 -14.30 4.49 -11.13
N LEU A 185 -14.14 3.18 -11.35
CA LEU A 185 -14.14 2.18 -10.29
C LEU A 185 -12.99 2.40 -9.32
N LEU A 186 -11.75 2.59 -9.80
CA LEU A 186 -10.59 2.89 -8.94
C LEU A 186 -10.82 4.17 -8.13
N GLN A 187 -11.23 5.26 -8.79
CA GLN A 187 -11.52 6.53 -8.13
C GLN A 187 -12.65 6.40 -7.08
N ALA A 188 -13.68 5.60 -7.37
CA ALA A 188 -14.75 5.33 -6.42
C ALA A 188 -14.25 4.50 -5.21
N MET A 189 -13.34 3.55 -5.43
CA MET A 189 -12.69 2.81 -4.35
C MET A 189 -11.84 3.72 -3.48
N ASP A 190 -11.01 4.58 -4.09
CA ASP A 190 -10.16 5.54 -3.37
C ASP A 190 -10.97 6.51 -2.53
N LEU A 191 -12.05 7.06 -3.12
CA LEU A 191 -12.99 7.90 -2.39
C LEU A 191 -13.68 7.13 -1.26
N GLY A 192 -14.07 5.88 -1.51
CA GLY A 192 -14.66 5.01 -0.49
C GLY A 192 -13.74 4.79 0.71
N PHE A 193 -12.46 4.47 0.45
CA PHE A 193 -11.45 4.34 1.50
C PHE A 193 -11.22 5.66 2.24
N ALA A 194 -11.12 6.79 1.54
CA ALA A 194 -10.96 8.09 2.16
C ALA A 194 -12.14 8.46 3.08
N LEU A 195 -13.38 8.25 2.63
CA LEU A 195 -14.58 8.49 3.42
C LEU A 195 -14.65 7.58 4.64
N LEU A 196 -14.32 6.29 4.47
CA LEU A 196 -14.25 5.32 5.56
C LEU A 196 -13.24 5.77 6.62
N VAL A 197 -12.02 6.09 6.20
CA VAL A 197 -10.94 6.56 7.09
C VAL A 197 -11.38 7.81 7.84
N CYS A 198 -11.93 8.81 7.15
CA CYS A 198 -12.44 10.02 7.79
C CYS A 198 -13.54 9.71 8.83
N TYR A 199 -14.48 8.83 8.49
CA TYR A 199 -15.54 8.41 9.42
C TYR A 199 -14.96 7.74 10.68
N PHE A 200 -14.05 6.79 10.53
CA PHE A 200 -13.47 6.07 11.66
C PHE A 200 -12.57 6.97 12.52
N PHE A 201 -11.73 7.82 11.93
CA PHE A 201 -10.97 8.80 12.70
C PHE A 201 -11.88 9.76 13.47
N TYR A 202 -12.95 10.26 12.85
CA TYR A 202 -13.92 11.11 13.53
C TYR A 202 -14.63 10.38 14.67
N ARG A 203 -14.99 9.11 14.47
CA ARG A 203 -15.76 8.33 15.44
C ARG A 203 -14.93 7.86 16.63
N TYR A 204 -13.70 7.40 16.40
CA TYR A 204 -12.89 6.69 17.39
C TYR A 204 -11.68 7.48 17.88
N HIS A 205 -11.23 8.49 17.12
CA HIS A 205 -10.08 9.32 17.47
C HIS A 205 -10.36 10.82 17.27
N PRO A 206 -11.45 11.38 17.83
CA PRO A 206 -11.86 12.76 17.59
C PRO A 206 -10.80 13.80 18.03
N GLY A 207 -9.97 13.46 19.02
CA GLY A 207 -8.86 14.30 19.50
C GLY A 207 -7.81 14.64 18.42
N LEU A 208 -7.70 13.85 17.36
CA LEU A 208 -6.84 14.17 16.21
C LEU A 208 -7.42 15.26 15.29
N ILE A 209 -8.74 15.39 15.27
CA ILE A 209 -9.47 16.34 14.41
C ILE A 209 -9.71 17.67 15.17
N GLY A 210 -9.18 17.79 16.39
CA GLY A 210 -9.27 19.01 17.20
C GLY A 210 -10.56 19.13 17.99
N TYR A 211 -11.31 18.04 18.18
CA TYR A 211 -12.42 18.01 19.13
C TYR A 211 -11.97 17.38 20.46
N PRO A 212 -12.13 18.10 21.59
CA PRO A 212 -11.73 17.61 22.92
C PRO A 212 -12.54 16.39 23.37
#